data_AF-A0A527U6G8-F1
#
_entry.id   AF-A0A527U6G8-F1
#
_cell.length_a   1.000
_cell.length_b   1.000
_cell.length_c   1.000
_cell.angle_alpha   90.00
_cell.angle_beta   90.00
_cell.angle_gamma   90.00
#
_symmetry.space_group_name_H-M   'P 1'
#
loop_
_entity.id
_entity.type
_entity.pdbx_description
1 polymer ?
#
loop_
_entity_poly.entity_id
_entity_poly.type
_entity_poly.pdbx_seq_one_letter_code
_entity_poly.pdbx_strand_id
1 'polypeptide(L)' 'MPATKDQWKAFREKLSQQLDDERRFIANAEAGKTGIWTVQPGKGKVDNTAAHIEIARRAVQALEGVIAKIDQDHLAE' A
#
# COMPACT_ATOMS: atom_id res chain seq x y z
N MET A 1 -8.88 25.13 7.37
CA MET A 1 -10.07 24.60 6.68
C MET A 1 -9.98 23.08 6.76
N PRO A 2 -11.01 22.38 7.27
CA PRO A 2 -11.03 20.92 7.24
C PRO A 2 -11.00 20.42 5.79
N ALA A 3 -10.36 19.28 5.55
CA ALA A 3 -10.36 18.66 4.22
C ALA A 3 -11.80 18.32 3.80
N THR A 4 -12.14 18.60 2.54
CA THR A 4 -13.50 18.35 2.02
C THR A 4 -13.70 16.86 1.75
N LYS A 5 -14.98 16.41 1.71
CA LYS A 5 -15.31 15.00 1.35
C LYS A 5 -14.66 14.56 0.03
N ASP A 6 -14.54 15.46 -0.94
CA ASP A 6 -13.88 15.18 -2.22
C ASP A 6 -12.37 14.94 -2.07
N GLN A 7 -11.71 15.69 -1.19
CA GLN A 7 -10.29 15.47 -0.85
C GLN A 7 -10.09 14.14 -0.13
N TRP A 8 -11.02 13.74 0.75
CA TRP A 8 -10.99 12.43 1.40
C TRP A 8 -11.22 11.28 0.42
N LYS A 9 -12.10 11.44 -0.58
CA LYS A 9 -12.28 10.47 -1.67
C LYS A 9 -11.00 10.31 -2.50
N ALA A 10 -10.39 11.42 -2.93
CA ALA A 10 -9.15 11.38 -3.68
C ALA A 10 -7.99 10.77 -2.86
N PHE A 11 -7.96 11.03 -1.55
CA PHE A 11 -6.99 10.43 -0.65
C PHE A 11 -7.20 8.92 -0.47
N ARG A 12 -8.46 8.48 -0.28
CA ARG A 12 -8.85 7.06 -0.25
C ARG A 12 -8.46 6.35 -1.54
N GLU A 13 -8.68 6.97 -2.70
CA GLU A 13 -8.33 6.40 -4.00
C GLU A 13 -6.81 6.20 -4.14
N LYS A 14 -6.01 7.19 -3.75
CA LYS A 14 -4.54 7.05 -3.70
C LYS A 14 -4.08 5.93 -2.76
N LEU A 15 -4.69 5.82 -1.58
CA LEU A 15 -4.36 4.73 -0.65
C LEU A 15 -4.77 3.37 -1.20
N SER A 16 -5.90 3.28 -1.90
CA SER A 16 -6.34 2.05 -2.57
C SER A 16 -5.39 1.64 -3.71
N GLN A 17 -4.87 2.61 -4.48
CA GLN A 17 -3.86 2.35 -5.50
C GLN A 17 -2.57 1.81 -4.88
N GLN A 18 -2.10 2.44 -3.79
CA GLN A 18 -0.89 2.00 -3.09
C GLN A 18 -1.05 0.59 -2.51
N LEU A 19 -2.23 0.28 -1.97
CA LEU A 19 -2.57 -1.04 -1.47
C LEU A 19 -2.55 -2.10 -2.56
N ASP A 20 -3.04 -1.79 -3.77
CA ASP A 20 -2.97 -2.70 -4.92
C ASP A 20 -1.51 -2.97 -5.33
N ASP A 21 -0.68 -1.92 -5.40
CA ASP A 21 0.76 -2.04 -5.68
C ASP A 21 1.47 -2.91 -4.63
N GLU A 22 1.17 -2.74 -3.34
CA GLU A 22 1.75 -3.54 -2.25
C GLU A 22 1.28 -5.00 -2.29
N ARG A 23 -0.01 -5.26 -2.59
CA ARG A 23 -0.52 -6.62 -2.81
C ARG A 23 0.13 -7.28 -4.01
N ARG A 24 0.33 -6.53 -5.09
CA ARG A 24 0.98 -7.02 -6.31
C ARG A 24 2.46 -7.30 -6.07
N PHE A 25 3.13 -6.48 -5.26
CA PHE A 25 4.49 -6.74 -4.80
C PHE A 25 4.56 -8.06 -4.02
N ILE A 26 3.68 -8.26 -3.04
CA ILE A 26 3.62 -9.50 -2.23
C ILE A 26 3.37 -10.71 -3.14
N ALA A 27 2.37 -10.65 -4.02
CA ALA A 27 2.04 -11.75 -4.93
C ALA A 27 3.19 -12.09 -5.88
N ASN A 28 3.89 -11.09 -6.41
CA ASN A 28 5.03 -11.30 -7.29
C ASN A 28 6.25 -11.85 -6.51
N ALA A 29 6.45 -11.40 -5.26
CA ALA A 29 7.47 -11.91 -4.35
C ALA A 29 7.24 -13.37 -3.96
N GLU A 30 6.00 -13.72 -3.58
CA GLU A 30 5.60 -15.10 -3.25
C GLU A 30 5.69 -16.04 -4.46
N ALA A 31 5.37 -15.55 -5.66
CA ALA A 31 5.46 -16.34 -6.89
C ALA A 31 6.91 -16.59 -7.36
N GLY A 32 7.92 -16.05 -6.66
CA GLY A 32 9.33 -16.15 -7.06
C GLY A 32 9.62 -15.46 -8.41
N LYS A 33 8.68 -14.68 -8.95
CA LYS A 33 8.78 -14.01 -10.25
C LYS A 33 9.56 -12.70 -10.18
N THR A 34 9.87 -12.20 -8.99
CA THR A 34 10.70 -11.00 -8.78
C THR A 34 12.15 -11.37 -8.54
N GLY A 35 12.81 -11.90 -9.57
CA GLY A 35 14.26 -11.81 -9.64
C GLY A 35 14.62 -10.33 -9.82
N ILE A 36 14.80 -9.61 -8.71
CA ILE A 36 15.26 -8.21 -8.67
C ILE A 36 14.29 -7.25 -9.37
N TRP A 37 13.28 -6.77 -8.64
CA TRP A 37 12.66 -5.50 -9.03
C TRP A 37 13.71 -4.41 -8.81
N THR A 38 14.35 -3.98 -9.88
CA THR A 38 15.22 -2.80 -9.89
C THR A 38 14.32 -1.59 -9.68
N VAL A 39 13.99 -1.30 -8.42
CA VAL A 39 13.43 0.00 -8.04
C VAL A 39 14.48 1.02 -8.49
N GLN A 40 14.01 2.06 -9.20
CA GLN A 40 14.83 3.09 -9.86
C GLN A 40 16.12 3.44 -9.10
N PRO A 41 17.26 3.63 -9.81
CA PRO A 41 18.57 3.83 -9.19
C PRO A 41 18.52 5.05 -8.25
N GLY A 42 18.49 4.79 -6.94
CA GLY A 42 18.34 5.81 -5.90
C GLY A 42 17.51 5.37 -4.68
N LYS A 43 16.67 4.34 -4.82
CA LYS A 43 16.02 3.68 -3.68
C LYS A 43 16.57 2.26 -3.56
N GLY A 44 17.10 1.94 -2.38
CA GLY A 44 17.98 0.80 -2.14
C GLY A 44 17.49 -0.54 -2.69
N LYS A 45 18.45 -1.39 -3.01
CA LYS A 45 18.26 -2.80 -3.37
C LYS A 45 17.37 -3.48 -2.31
N VAL A 46 16.15 -3.85 -2.68
CA VAL A 46 15.25 -4.57 -1.77
C VAL A 46 15.59 -6.05 -1.85
N ASP A 47 16.42 -6.51 -0.92
CA ASP A 47 16.65 -7.93 -0.68
C ASP A 47 15.34 -8.54 -0.13
N ASN A 48 14.72 -9.39 -0.95
CA ASN A 48 13.38 -9.92 -0.76
C ASN A 48 13.40 -11.13 0.19
N THR A 49 13.96 -10.94 1.38
CA THR A 49 13.93 -11.92 2.48
C THR A 49 12.47 -12.06 2.96
N ALA A 50 12.04 -13.23 3.43
CA ALA A 50 10.69 -13.45 3.97
C ALA A 50 10.21 -12.34 4.94
N ALA A 51 11.14 -11.74 5.69
CA ALA A 51 10.89 -10.58 6.54
C ALA A 51 10.33 -9.35 5.79
N HIS A 52 10.77 -9.06 4.56
CA HIS A 52 10.23 -7.96 3.74
C HIS A 52 8.78 -8.23 3.31
N ILE A 53 8.45 -9.48 2.98
CA ILE A 53 7.07 -9.88 2.64
C ILE A 53 6.18 -9.74 3.88
N GLU A 54 6.66 -10.12 5.07
CA GLU A 54 5.94 -9.93 6.33
C GLU A 54 5.73 -8.45 6.67
N ILE A 55 6.74 -7.59 6.44
CA ILE A 55 6.62 -6.14 6.61
C ILE A 55 5.59 -5.57 5.62
N ALA A 56 5.64 -5.99 4.36
CA ALA A 56 4.66 -5.57 3.34
C ALA A 56 3.24 -6.01 3.71
N ARG A 57 3.04 -7.24 4.22
CA ARG A 57 1.71 -7.69 4.72
C ARG A 57 1.21 -6.82 5.86
N ARG A 58 2.08 -6.45 6.80
CA ARG A 58 1.72 -5.55 7.91
C ARG A 58 1.36 -4.15 7.40
N ALA A 59 2.08 -3.65 6.39
CA ALA A 59 1.78 -2.38 5.75
C ALA A 59 0.40 -2.40 5.04
N VAL A 60 0.10 -3.47 4.30
CA VAL A 60 -1.24 -3.68 3.69
C VAL A 60 -2.33 -3.68 4.75
N GLN A 61 -2.17 -4.43 5.86
CA GLN A 61 -3.17 -4.44 6.94
C GLN A 61 -3.37 -3.06 7.58
N ALA A 62 -2.29 -2.31 7.79
CA ALA A 62 -2.37 -0.96 8.31
C ALA A 62 -3.10 -0.01 7.34
N LEU A 63 -2.82 -0.12 6.04
CA LEU A 63 -3.49 0.66 5.00
C LEU A 63 -4.97 0.32 4.89
N GLU A 64 -5.35 -0.96 4.98
CA GLU A 64 -6.75 -1.37 5.04
C GLU A 64 -7.46 -0.74 6.24
N GLY A 65 -6.83 -0.72 7.41
CA GLY A 65 -7.37 -0.07 8.60
C GLY A 65 -7.52 1.44 8.45
N VAL A 66 -6.55 2.11 7.83
CA VAL A 66 -6.62 3.56 7.56
C VAL A 66 -7.73 3.88 6.55
N ILE A 67 -7.85 3.10 5.47
CA ILE A 67 -8.92 3.26 4.47
C ILE A 67 -10.29 3.05 5.13
N ALA A 68 -10.45 2.00 5.94
CA ALA A 68 -11.71 1.73 6.66
C ALA A 68 -12.06 2.87 7.62
N LYS A 69 -11.07 3.46 8.30
CA LYS A 69 -11.28 4.58 9.20
C LYS A 69 -11.65 5.87 8.46
N ILE A 70 -11.05 6.14 7.30
CA ILE A 70 -11.45 7.27 6.43
C ILE A 70 -12.89 7.07 5.93
N ASP A 71 -13.22 5.84 5.54
CA ASP A 71 -14.56 5.48 5.11
C ASP A 71 -15.59 5.76 6.22
N GLN A 72 -15.30 5.33 7.45
CA GLN A 72 -16.18 5.51 8.61
C GLN A 72 -16.24 6.94 9.17
N ASP A 73 -15.14 7.70 9.18
CA ASP A 73 -15.04 8.99 9.88
C ASP A 73 -15.28 10.19 8.96
N HIS A 74 -15.00 10.04 7.66
CA HIS A 74 -14.97 11.16 6.72
C HIS A 74 -15.84 10.96 5.47
N LEU A 75 -16.17 9.71 5.12
CA LEU A 75 -17.01 9.39 3.96
C LEU A 75 -18.38 8.80 4.33
N ALA A 76 -18.56 8.31 5.56
CA ALA A 76 -19.83 7.84 6.07
C ALA A 76 -20.70 9.03 6.47
N GLU A 77 -21.19 9.76 5.47
CA GLU A 77 -22.34 10.69 5.52
C GLU A 77 -22.71 11.14 4.11
#